data_AF-A0A0R2LNF7-F1
#
_entry.id   AF-A0A0R2LNF7-F1
#
_cell.length_a   1.000
_cell.length_b   1.000
_cell.length_c   1.000
_cell.angle_alpha   90.00
_cell.angle_beta   90.00
_cell.angle_gamma   90.00
#
_symmetry.space_group_name_H-M   'P 1'
#
loop_
_entity.id
_entity.type
_entity.pdbx_description
1 polymer ?
#
loop_
_entity_poly.entity_id
_entity_poly.type
_entity_poly.pdbx_seq_one_letter_code
_entity_poly.pdbx_strand_id
1 'polypeptide(L)'
;MKKCPKCEHQNPDDSSFCEKCGHSLADVKHEDITKNDQQKCPKCGHKNIPGAKFCEHCSFKLDTKPAIVETKSEQKPDPYQCPKCGHKNPQGSTFCESCGQKLADTKKTTQNNSNKTIPEPRKPIVQKTPETSKPLKPKTDTSESKINSDVKKAPKITSKPKQSNRTNLFIIDIVVLVLIIGGGSYLALHRNNQEEADNSTNVQKTTPKTTKTNVDSDNTDTDSVSANEIHSILADNLGSLAGTNGAYYYNLNDHVSSGMSENTKIRAASDIKLFIMAVAFQKIDDGDLSLSDRYTLTDDDKVGGTGIVQSMQSGTSLTYKDLINYMITQSDNTAANIITDKVGGLSAVNEEITKLDLNHTDMQRKLMDQDALDEGRDNYSTAKDLGTFLTKLYQHNVVSKKYDNQMLDIMANDSNHTKLPSRINTDVVTVYNKTGEYDKYGVQNDAAIFKRGKKAFVIVVMSENGKTDDQKDAMGDLGAALAKKVFDN
;
A
#
# COMPACT_ATOMS: atom_id res chain seq x y z
N MET A 1 31.38 -34.44 13.79
CA MET A 1 30.19 -33.56 13.85
C MET A 1 30.38 -32.39 12.90
N LYS A 2 29.44 -32.14 11.97
CA LYS A 2 29.41 -31.01 11.05
C LYS A 2 28.72 -29.80 11.68
N LYS A 3 29.42 -28.66 11.75
CA LYS A 3 28.85 -27.40 12.23
C LYS A 3 28.07 -26.72 11.11
N CYS A 4 26.80 -26.39 11.34
CA CYS A 4 25.98 -25.67 10.37
C CYS A 4 26.50 -24.24 10.19
N PRO A 5 26.83 -23.78 8.96
CA PRO A 5 27.33 -22.43 8.74
C PRO A 5 26.27 -21.34 8.95
N LYS A 6 24.98 -21.71 8.97
CA LYS A 6 23.86 -20.77 9.14
C LYS A 6 23.47 -20.53 10.60
N CYS A 7 23.48 -21.57 11.44
CA CYS A 7 22.97 -21.48 12.82
C CYS A 7 23.91 -22.08 13.88
N GLU A 8 25.11 -22.48 13.46
CA GLU A 8 26.18 -23.02 14.30
C GLU A 8 25.88 -24.32 15.04
N HIS A 9 24.70 -24.91 14.83
CA HIS A 9 24.33 -26.19 15.41
C HIS A 9 25.26 -27.30 14.93
N GLN A 10 25.69 -28.18 15.84
CA GLN A 10 26.49 -29.36 15.49
C GLN A 10 25.57 -30.49 15.07
N ASN A 11 25.79 -31.05 13.88
CA ASN A 11 25.03 -32.15 13.32
C ASN A 11 25.95 -33.38 13.19
N PRO A 12 25.41 -34.59 13.15
CA PRO A 12 26.13 -35.79 12.74
C PRO A 12 26.90 -35.61 11.41
N ASP A 13 27.99 -36.36 11.21
CA ASP A 13 28.84 -36.20 10.03
C ASP A 13 28.18 -36.66 8.72
N ASP A 14 27.17 -37.50 8.80
CA ASP A 14 26.36 -38.01 7.68
C ASP A 14 25.12 -37.13 7.37
N SER A 15 24.82 -36.14 8.20
CA SER A 15 23.69 -35.23 7.98
C SER A 15 23.84 -34.45 6.67
N SER A 16 22.85 -34.60 5.79
CA SER A 16 22.75 -33.82 4.54
C SER A 16 22.14 -32.44 4.75
N PHE A 17 21.40 -32.25 5.85
CA PHE A 17 20.74 -31.00 6.24
C PHE A 17 20.90 -30.76 7.73
N CYS A 18 20.90 -29.49 8.15
CA CYS A 18 20.95 -29.14 9.55
C CYS A 18 19.63 -29.45 10.25
N GLU A 19 19.68 -30.25 11.32
CA GLU A 19 18.50 -30.68 12.08
C GLU A 19 17.76 -29.52 12.75
N LYS A 20 18.47 -28.41 13.01
CA LYS A 20 17.88 -27.23 13.66
C LYS A 20 17.24 -26.24 12.69
N CYS A 21 17.81 -26.04 11.50
CA CYS A 21 17.37 -24.95 10.61
C CYS A 21 17.15 -25.36 9.14
N GLY A 22 17.30 -26.64 8.81
CA GLY A 22 17.08 -27.17 7.46
C GLY A 22 18.11 -26.76 6.41
N HIS A 23 19.16 -26.03 6.78
CA HIS A 23 20.21 -25.61 5.84
C HIS A 23 20.99 -26.82 5.31
N SER A 24 21.21 -26.88 4.00
CA SER A 24 21.99 -27.96 3.37
C SER A 24 23.43 -27.95 3.86
N LEU A 25 23.95 -29.13 4.21
CA LEU A 25 25.34 -29.33 4.65
C LEU A 25 26.19 -30.01 3.57
N ALA A 26 25.69 -30.07 2.33
CA ALA A 26 26.21 -30.92 1.26
C ALA A 26 27.65 -30.60 0.82
N ASP A 27 28.19 -29.41 1.12
CA ASP A 27 29.47 -28.95 0.57
C ASP A 27 30.52 -28.53 1.61
N VAL A 28 30.39 -28.96 2.88
CA VAL A 28 31.44 -28.68 3.88
C VAL A 28 32.62 -29.65 3.69
N LYS A 29 33.53 -29.35 2.77
CA LYS A 29 34.89 -29.90 2.73
C LYS A 29 35.83 -28.95 3.46
N HIS A 30 36.61 -29.52 4.38
CA HIS A 30 37.73 -28.86 5.04
C HIS A 30 38.81 -28.47 4.03
N GLU A 31 39.48 -27.35 4.33
CA GLU A 31 40.81 -26.86 3.90
C GLU A 31 40.91 -25.67 2.93
N ASP A 32 41.84 -24.79 3.34
CA ASP A 32 42.23 -23.47 2.86
C ASP A 32 42.58 -23.38 1.37
N ILE A 33 42.02 -22.41 0.63
CA ILE A 33 42.66 -21.84 -0.57
C ILE A 33 42.46 -20.32 -0.63
N THR A 34 43.58 -19.69 -0.94
CA THR A 34 43.99 -18.28 -0.93
C THR A 34 43.19 -17.30 -1.80
N LYS A 35 43.13 -16.06 -1.32
CA LYS A 35 42.75 -14.83 -2.04
C LYS A 35 43.52 -14.70 -3.38
N ASN A 36 42.87 -14.90 -4.53
CA ASN A 36 42.97 -13.95 -5.65
C ASN A 36 42.02 -14.15 -6.86
N ASP A 37 41.21 -15.21 -6.96
CA ASP A 37 40.33 -15.42 -8.12
C ASP A 37 38.82 -15.34 -7.79
N GLN A 38 38.34 -14.18 -7.35
CA GLN A 38 36.89 -13.96 -7.17
C GLN A 38 36.24 -13.52 -8.49
N GLN A 39 35.25 -14.27 -8.99
CA GLN A 39 34.47 -13.91 -10.18
C GLN A 39 33.45 -12.83 -9.84
N LYS A 40 33.57 -11.64 -10.45
CA LYS A 40 32.56 -10.58 -10.34
C LYS A 40 31.32 -10.91 -11.17
N CYS A 41 30.15 -10.74 -10.57
CA CYS A 41 28.88 -10.87 -11.26
C CYS A 41 28.73 -9.75 -12.30
N PRO A 42 28.44 -10.06 -13.57
CA PRO A 42 28.27 -9.04 -14.60
C PRO A 42 26.98 -8.23 -14.45
N LYS A 43 26.00 -8.72 -13.66
CA LYS A 43 24.73 -8.04 -13.42
C LYS A 43 24.79 -7.03 -12.26
N CYS A 44 25.47 -7.36 -11.16
CA CYS A 44 25.48 -6.50 -9.96
C CYS A 44 26.88 -6.16 -9.44
N GLY A 45 27.95 -6.67 -10.04
CA GLY A 45 29.33 -6.42 -9.62
C GLY A 45 29.80 -7.15 -8.36
N HIS A 46 28.92 -7.89 -7.68
CA HIS A 46 29.26 -8.66 -6.48
C HIS A 46 30.34 -9.70 -6.75
N LYS A 47 31.30 -9.85 -5.84
CA LYS A 47 32.42 -10.80 -5.96
C LYS A 47 31.99 -12.14 -5.39
N ASN A 48 31.93 -13.17 -6.25
CA ASN A 48 31.51 -14.51 -5.85
C ASN A 48 32.74 -15.41 -5.73
N ILE A 49 32.60 -16.50 -4.99
CA ILE A 49 33.63 -17.54 -4.91
C ILE A 49 33.89 -18.14 -6.30
N PRO A 50 35.15 -18.47 -6.64
CA PRO A 50 35.47 -19.09 -7.93
C PRO A 50 34.66 -20.38 -8.14
N GLY A 51 34.02 -20.51 -9.31
CA GLY A 51 33.20 -21.67 -9.67
C GLY A 51 31.72 -21.60 -9.24
N ALA A 52 31.28 -20.54 -8.58
CA ALA A 52 29.86 -20.32 -8.29
C ALA A 52 29.02 -20.32 -9.57
N LYS A 53 27.96 -21.15 -9.63
CA LYS A 53 27.04 -21.22 -10.78
C LYS A 53 26.05 -20.06 -10.81
N PHE A 54 25.86 -19.39 -9.69
CA PHE A 54 24.93 -18.28 -9.52
C PHE A 54 25.55 -17.23 -8.60
N CYS A 55 25.19 -15.97 -8.81
CA CYS A 55 25.62 -14.87 -7.96
C CYS A 55 24.87 -14.91 -6.63
N GLU A 56 25.60 -14.89 -5.53
CA GLU A 56 25.03 -14.98 -4.17
C GLU A 56 24.21 -13.74 -3.78
N HIS A 57 24.43 -12.62 -4.45
CA HIS A 57 23.73 -11.37 -4.17
C HIS A 57 22.47 -11.15 -5.01
N CYS A 58 22.47 -11.55 -6.29
CA CYS A 58 21.36 -11.24 -7.20
C CYS A 58 20.81 -12.45 -7.96
N SER A 59 21.27 -13.66 -7.62
CA SER A 59 20.89 -14.93 -8.23
C SER A 59 21.14 -15.04 -9.74
N PHE A 60 21.88 -14.09 -10.33
CA PHE A 60 22.25 -14.13 -11.74
C PHE A 60 23.14 -15.34 -12.02
N LYS A 61 22.81 -16.11 -13.07
CA LYS A 61 23.59 -17.28 -13.46
C LYS A 61 24.97 -16.85 -13.96
N LEU A 62 26.02 -17.43 -13.37
CA LEU A 62 27.41 -17.16 -13.73
C LEU A 62 27.89 -18.28 -14.65
N ASP A 63 28.37 -17.92 -15.85
CA ASP A 63 28.85 -18.91 -16.82
C ASP A 63 30.23 -19.43 -16.42
N THR A 64 30.33 -20.73 -16.18
CA THR A 64 31.57 -21.42 -15.81
C THR A 64 32.33 -21.84 -17.07
N LYS A 65 33.18 -20.96 -17.60
CA LYS A 65 34.33 -21.37 -18.42
C LYS A 65 35.58 -20.60 -17.98
N PRO A 66 36.73 -21.26 -17.82
CA PRO A 66 37.95 -20.59 -17.41
C PRO A 66 38.39 -19.60 -18.50
N ALA A 67 38.67 -18.37 -18.08
CA ALA A 67 39.08 -17.27 -18.93
C ALA A 67 40.51 -17.47 -19.44
N ILE A 68 40.71 -17.34 -20.75
CA ILE A 68 42.00 -16.97 -21.32
C ILE A 68 41.92 -15.47 -21.61
N VAL A 69 42.87 -14.75 -21.03
CA VAL A 69 43.09 -13.31 -21.17
C VAL A 69 43.52 -12.99 -22.59
N GLU A 70 42.95 -11.95 -23.22
CA GLU A 70 43.67 -11.13 -24.20
C GLU A 70 43.05 -9.74 -24.40
N THR A 71 43.89 -8.85 -24.92
CA THR A 71 43.97 -7.39 -24.73
C THR A 71 43.24 -6.51 -25.75
N LYS A 72 42.94 -5.26 -25.34
CA LYS A 72 42.61 -4.01 -26.08
C LYS A 72 42.42 -4.06 -27.62
N SER A 73 41.27 -3.58 -28.13
CA SER A 73 41.14 -2.86 -29.41
C SER A 73 39.75 -2.18 -29.59
N GLU A 74 39.74 -1.05 -30.31
CA GLU A 74 38.65 -0.11 -30.59
C GLU A 74 37.35 -0.74 -31.14
N GLN A 75 36.20 -0.37 -30.59
CA GLN A 75 34.89 -0.83 -31.05
C GLN A 75 34.36 -0.03 -32.25
N LYS A 76 34.29 -0.70 -33.40
CA LYS A 76 33.35 -0.42 -34.50
C LYS A 76 31.90 -0.62 -34.00
N PRO A 77 30.90 0.16 -34.44
CA PRO A 77 29.52 0.06 -33.93
C PRO A 77 28.91 -1.33 -34.13
N ASP A 78 28.22 -1.79 -33.08
CA ASP A 78 27.52 -3.08 -32.98
C ASP A 78 26.35 -3.13 -33.98
N PRO A 79 26.34 -4.10 -34.93
CA PRO A 79 25.36 -4.16 -36.02
C PRO A 79 23.91 -4.41 -35.57
N TYR A 80 23.68 -4.70 -34.28
CA TYR A 80 22.34 -4.93 -33.74
C TYR A 80 21.80 -3.77 -32.89
N GLN A 81 22.53 -2.66 -32.82
CA GLN A 81 22.02 -1.43 -32.22
C GLN A 81 21.24 -0.59 -33.23
N CYS A 82 19.98 -0.29 -32.93
CA CYS A 82 19.13 0.48 -33.82
C CYS A 82 19.65 1.91 -33.99
N PRO A 83 19.92 2.37 -35.22
CA PRO A 83 20.49 3.70 -35.45
C PRO A 83 19.52 4.85 -35.12
N LYS A 84 18.21 4.56 -35.04
CA LYS A 84 17.19 5.58 -34.76
C LYS A 84 16.95 5.82 -33.26
N CYS A 85 16.93 4.77 -32.44
CA CYS A 85 16.56 4.87 -31.02
C CYS A 85 17.62 4.29 -30.07
N GLY A 86 18.71 3.74 -30.60
CA GLY A 86 19.79 3.16 -29.79
C GLY A 86 19.46 1.81 -29.14
N HIS A 87 18.25 1.27 -29.34
CA HIS A 87 17.82 -0.01 -28.78
C HIS A 87 18.67 -1.17 -29.34
N LYS A 88 19.13 -2.07 -28.47
CA LYS A 88 19.88 -3.27 -28.87
C LYS A 88 18.91 -4.40 -29.19
N ASN A 89 18.91 -4.86 -30.43
CA ASN A 89 18.00 -5.87 -30.92
C ASN A 89 18.66 -7.26 -30.89
N PRO A 90 17.88 -8.34 -30.84
CA PRO A 90 18.41 -9.70 -31.01
C PRO A 90 19.15 -9.91 -32.34
N GLN A 91 20.07 -10.87 -32.38
CA GLN A 91 20.81 -11.20 -33.60
C GLN A 91 19.86 -11.71 -34.70
N GLY A 92 19.85 -11.04 -35.85
CA GLY A 92 19.03 -11.40 -37.00
C GLY A 92 17.69 -10.67 -37.11
N SER A 93 17.39 -9.73 -36.19
CA SER A 93 16.18 -8.91 -36.30
C SER A 93 16.19 -8.02 -37.54
N THR A 94 15.15 -8.13 -38.37
CA THR A 94 14.97 -7.30 -39.57
C THR A 94 14.47 -5.89 -39.24
N PHE A 95 13.81 -5.74 -38.09
CA PHE A 95 13.25 -4.48 -37.59
C PHE A 95 13.58 -4.30 -36.11
N CYS A 96 13.65 -3.04 -35.68
CA CYS A 96 13.84 -2.68 -34.29
C CYS A 96 12.57 -2.98 -33.49
N GLU A 97 12.67 -3.77 -32.44
CA GLU A 97 11.53 -4.18 -31.60
C GLU A 97 10.94 -2.99 -30.83
N SER A 98 11.76 -2.00 -30.47
CA SER A 98 11.31 -0.82 -29.74
C SER A 98 10.62 0.24 -30.61
N CYS A 99 11.07 0.49 -31.85
CA CYS A 99 10.56 1.63 -32.65
C CYS A 99 10.16 1.30 -34.09
N GLY A 100 10.23 0.02 -34.49
CA GLY A 100 9.84 -0.45 -35.83
C GLY A 100 10.81 -0.09 -36.96
N GLN A 101 11.92 0.60 -36.68
CA GLN A 101 12.90 0.98 -37.71
C GLN A 101 13.55 -0.27 -38.33
N LYS A 102 13.62 -0.36 -39.66
CA LYS A 102 14.32 -1.45 -40.35
C LYS A 102 15.84 -1.43 -40.04
N LEU A 103 16.40 -2.58 -39.69
CA LEU A 103 17.84 -2.78 -39.43
C LEU A 103 18.53 -3.28 -40.71
N ALA A 104 19.84 -3.04 -40.84
CA ALA A 104 20.57 -3.39 -42.07
C ALA A 104 20.81 -4.92 -42.18
N ASP A 105 20.43 -5.51 -43.32
CA ASP A 105 20.49 -6.96 -43.56
C ASP A 105 21.94 -7.49 -43.60
N THR A 106 22.35 -8.33 -42.64
CA THR A 106 23.57 -9.16 -42.76
C THR A 106 23.22 -10.52 -43.36
N LYS A 107 23.29 -10.62 -44.70
CA LYS A 107 23.17 -11.92 -45.39
C LYS A 107 24.42 -12.79 -45.14
N LYS A 108 24.20 -14.04 -44.73
CA LYS A 108 25.14 -15.16 -44.75
C LYS A 108 25.92 -15.22 -46.06
N THR A 109 27.25 -15.26 -45.98
CA THR A 109 28.14 -15.65 -47.08
C THR A 109 28.30 -17.17 -47.07
N THR A 110 27.60 -17.85 -47.98
CA THR A 110 28.03 -19.15 -48.53
C THR A 110 27.97 -19.03 -50.05
N GLN A 111 28.96 -19.65 -50.69
CA GLN A 111 29.49 -19.36 -52.02
C GLN A 111 28.54 -19.65 -53.22
N ASN A 112 28.93 -19.01 -54.34
CA ASN A 112 28.84 -19.43 -55.75
C ASN A 112 27.74 -18.87 -56.70
N ASN A 113 28.24 -18.01 -57.60
CA ASN A 113 28.03 -17.88 -59.05
C ASN A 113 26.60 -17.94 -59.64
N SER A 114 26.14 -16.80 -60.21
CA SER A 114 26.15 -16.55 -61.67
C SER A 114 25.28 -15.35 -62.09
N ASN A 115 25.91 -14.42 -62.83
CA ASN A 115 25.43 -13.62 -63.97
C ASN A 115 24.10 -12.81 -63.97
N LYS A 116 24.31 -11.50 -64.22
CA LYS A 116 23.71 -10.63 -65.26
C LYS A 116 22.49 -9.70 -64.97
N THR A 117 22.81 -8.40 -65.06
CA THR A 117 22.12 -7.27 -65.75
C THR A 117 20.91 -6.49 -65.16
N ILE A 118 21.11 -5.16 -65.16
CA ILE A 118 20.32 -3.92 -64.89
C ILE A 118 19.21 -3.69 -65.97
N PRO A 119 18.09 -2.89 -65.83
CA PRO A 119 18.01 -1.49 -65.29
C PRO A 119 16.80 -0.96 -64.47
N GLU A 120 17.10 0.15 -63.75
CA GLU A 120 16.37 1.39 -63.36
C GLU A 120 14.92 1.40 -62.78
N PRO A 121 14.66 2.37 -61.87
CA PRO A 121 13.72 3.44 -62.26
C PRO A 121 14.08 4.88 -61.82
N ARG A 122 13.46 5.82 -62.55
CA ARG A 122 13.55 7.29 -62.44
C ARG A 122 12.83 7.90 -61.22
N LYS A 123 13.21 9.16 -61.00
CA LYS A 123 13.04 10.09 -59.87
C LYS A 123 11.82 11.05 -60.06
N PRO A 124 11.58 12.07 -59.21
CA PRO A 124 10.37 12.23 -58.38
C PRO A 124 9.61 13.55 -58.65
N ILE A 125 8.65 13.96 -57.80
CA ILE A 125 8.45 15.34 -57.29
C ILE A 125 7.38 15.37 -56.17
N VAL A 126 7.61 16.29 -55.22
CA VAL A 126 6.92 16.57 -53.95
C VAL A 126 6.24 17.94 -54.01
N GLN A 127 5.23 18.16 -53.15
CA GLN A 127 4.79 19.38 -52.40
C GLN A 127 3.26 19.55 -52.48
N LYS A 128 2.48 19.91 -51.46
CA LYS A 128 2.70 20.66 -50.19
C LYS A 128 1.49 20.45 -49.24
N THR A 129 1.68 20.69 -47.95
CA THR A 129 0.71 20.72 -46.83
C THR A 129 0.11 22.13 -46.57
N PRO A 130 -0.88 22.27 -45.64
CA PRO A 130 -1.89 23.35 -45.59
C PRO A 130 -1.75 24.34 -44.40
N GLU A 131 -2.60 25.38 -44.36
CA GLU A 131 -3.38 25.85 -43.20
C GLU A 131 -4.12 27.17 -43.50
N THR A 132 -5.35 27.35 -43.00
CA THR A 132 -5.76 28.45 -42.08
C THR A 132 -7.28 28.46 -41.82
N SER A 133 -7.60 28.98 -40.63
CA SER A 133 -8.82 28.87 -39.84
C SER A 133 -9.78 30.08 -39.89
N LYS A 134 -10.96 29.91 -39.25
CA LYS A 134 -11.74 30.85 -38.39
C LYS A 134 -13.06 31.48 -38.94
N PRO A 135 -14.00 31.95 -38.06
CA PRO A 135 -15.36 31.36 -37.91
C PRO A 135 -16.53 32.38 -37.91
N LEU A 136 -17.80 31.94 -37.79
CA LEU A 136 -18.95 32.82 -37.44
C LEU A 136 -20.12 32.12 -36.72
N LYS A 137 -20.85 32.96 -35.97
CA LYS A 137 -21.86 32.75 -34.90
C LYS A 137 -23.32 32.50 -35.40
N PRO A 138 -24.30 32.25 -34.49
CA PRO A 138 -25.56 31.54 -34.77
C PRO A 138 -26.78 32.44 -35.00
N LYS A 139 -27.86 31.88 -35.57
CA LYS A 139 -29.23 32.43 -35.55
C LYS A 139 -30.30 31.34 -35.39
N THR A 140 -31.26 31.69 -34.55
CA THR A 140 -32.61 31.16 -34.34
C THR A 140 -33.45 31.22 -35.64
N ASP A 141 -34.35 30.27 -35.89
CA ASP A 141 -35.80 30.39 -35.63
C ASP A 141 -36.65 29.28 -36.29
N THR A 142 -37.69 28.89 -35.53
CA THR A 142 -39.06 28.47 -35.88
C THR A 142 -39.44 27.56 -37.06
N SER A 143 -40.22 26.55 -36.67
CA SER A 143 -41.56 26.17 -37.18
C SER A 143 -41.74 25.23 -38.39
N GLU A 144 -42.54 24.20 -38.08
CA GLU A 144 -43.54 23.49 -38.88
C GLU A 144 -43.10 22.54 -40.01
N SER A 145 -43.39 21.25 -39.78
CA SER A 145 -43.78 20.32 -40.84
C SER A 145 -44.63 19.17 -40.25
N LYS A 146 -45.85 19.06 -40.78
CA LYS A 146 -46.84 18.01 -40.54
C LYS A 146 -46.36 16.68 -41.12
N ILE A 147 -46.55 15.56 -40.43
CA ILE A 147 -46.96 14.27 -41.04
C ILE A 147 -47.89 13.52 -40.07
N ASN A 148 -49.07 13.17 -40.58
CA ASN A 148 -50.06 12.27 -39.98
C ASN A 148 -49.78 10.84 -40.47
N SER A 149 -49.88 9.82 -39.63
CA SER A 149 -50.75 8.63 -39.81
C SER A 149 -50.38 7.46 -38.89
N ASP A 150 -51.42 6.98 -38.23
CA ASP A 150 -51.69 5.60 -37.80
C ASP A 150 -50.75 4.89 -36.81
N VAL A 151 -51.30 4.50 -35.65
CA VAL A 151 -51.58 3.09 -35.29
C VAL A 151 -52.38 3.01 -33.96
N LYS A 152 -53.58 2.43 -34.09
CA LYS A 152 -54.41 1.61 -33.18
C LYS A 152 -54.25 1.74 -31.64
N LYS A 153 -55.37 2.14 -31.03
CA LYS A 153 -55.72 1.99 -29.60
C LYS A 153 -55.99 0.53 -29.21
N ALA A 154 -55.52 0.12 -28.03
CA ALA A 154 -56.05 -0.99 -27.23
C ALA A 154 -56.56 -0.44 -25.87
N PRO A 155 -57.63 -0.99 -25.26
CA PRO A 155 -58.30 -0.37 -24.12
C PRO A 155 -57.75 -0.83 -22.76
N LYS A 156 -57.69 0.13 -21.81
CA LYS A 156 -57.49 -0.09 -20.37
C LYS A 156 -58.77 -0.64 -19.75
N ILE A 157 -58.68 -1.77 -19.06
CA ILE A 157 -59.72 -2.27 -18.17
C ILE A 157 -59.40 -1.82 -16.75
N THR A 158 -60.30 -0.99 -16.21
CA THR A 158 -60.46 -0.68 -14.80
C THR A 158 -61.29 -1.75 -14.10
N SER A 159 -60.85 -2.27 -12.96
CA SER A 159 -61.75 -2.62 -11.85
C SER A 159 -61.01 -2.93 -10.54
N LYS A 160 -61.40 -2.19 -9.49
CA LYS A 160 -61.54 -2.64 -8.09
C LYS A 160 -63.01 -2.30 -7.75
N PRO A 161 -63.73 -3.03 -6.87
CA PRO A 161 -63.41 -2.99 -5.43
C PRO A 161 -63.83 -4.18 -4.51
N LYS A 162 -63.29 -4.11 -3.28
CA LYS A 162 -63.80 -4.51 -1.93
C LYS A 162 -63.99 -5.99 -1.53
N GLN A 163 -63.19 -6.42 -0.53
CA GLN A 163 -63.60 -6.82 0.84
C GLN A 163 -62.35 -7.03 1.73
N SER A 164 -62.20 -6.29 2.83
CA SER A 164 -62.47 -6.71 4.23
C SER A 164 -61.40 -7.64 4.84
N ASN A 165 -60.60 -7.12 5.78
CA ASN A 165 -60.34 -7.79 7.06
C ASN A 165 -59.80 -6.80 8.11
N ARG A 166 -60.65 -6.54 9.11
CA ARG A 166 -60.35 -5.89 10.37
C ARG A 166 -59.76 -6.94 11.31
N THR A 167 -58.49 -6.80 11.66
CA THR A 167 -57.85 -7.36 12.86
C THR A 167 -56.47 -6.75 12.90
N ASN A 168 -56.29 -5.66 13.66
CA ASN A 168 -54.98 -5.16 14.16
C ASN A 168 -55.11 -3.86 14.99
N LEU A 169 -56.23 -3.64 15.69
CA LEU A 169 -56.33 -2.50 16.62
C LEU A 169 -56.11 -2.90 18.10
N PHE A 170 -56.40 -4.15 18.48
CA PHE A 170 -56.31 -4.57 19.90
C PHE A 170 -54.88 -4.82 20.42
N ILE A 171 -53.90 -5.10 19.55
CA ILE A 171 -52.52 -5.39 19.98
C ILE A 171 -51.76 -4.10 20.31
N ILE A 172 -52.05 -3.01 19.59
CA ILE A 172 -51.38 -1.71 19.80
C ILE A 172 -51.84 -1.09 21.14
N ASP A 173 -53.12 -1.21 21.48
CA ASP A 173 -53.65 -0.67 22.73
C ASP A 173 -53.09 -1.40 23.97
N ILE A 174 -52.84 -2.72 23.88
CA ILE A 174 -52.23 -3.50 24.98
C ILE A 174 -50.76 -3.11 25.20
N VAL A 175 -50.00 -2.86 24.12
CA VAL A 175 -48.59 -2.45 24.22
C VAL A 175 -48.48 -1.04 24.81
N VAL A 176 -49.38 -0.13 24.45
CA VAL A 176 -49.42 1.24 25.03
C VAL A 176 -49.82 1.20 26.51
N LEU A 177 -50.76 0.33 26.90
CA LEU A 177 -51.16 0.19 28.30
C LEU A 177 -50.03 -0.38 29.18
N VAL A 178 -49.27 -1.35 28.68
CA VAL A 178 -48.11 -1.93 29.37
C VAL A 178 -46.98 -0.92 29.53
N LEU A 179 -46.77 -0.03 28.54
CA LEU A 179 -45.77 1.03 28.62
C LEU A 179 -46.16 2.14 29.61
N ILE A 180 -47.45 2.47 29.74
CA ILE A 180 -47.94 3.47 30.70
C ILE A 180 -47.88 2.94 32.14
N ILE A 181 -48.27 1.68 32.36
CA ILE A 181 -48.24 1.05 33.71
C ILE A 181 -46.81 0.69 34.12
N GLY A 182 -45.97 0.22 33.20
CA GLY A 182 -44.56 -0.10 33.44
C GLY A 182 -43.68 1.15 33.64
N GLY A 183 -43.89 2.20 32.84
CA GLY A 183 -43.15 3.46 32.94
C GLY A 183 -43.46 4.26 34.21
N GLY A 184 -44.72 4.24 34.67
CA GLY A 184 -45.12 4.91 35.91
C GLY A 184 -44.53 4.27 37.17
N SER A 185 -44.36 2.94 37.17
CA SER A 185 -43.79 2.20 38.31
C SER A 185 -42.27 2.40 38.43
N TYR A 186 -41.56 2.58 37.30
CA TYR A 186 -40.12 2.82 37.27
C TYR A 186 -39.74 4.24 37.74
N LEU A 187 -40.55 5.25 37.39
CA LEU A 187 -40.32 6.65 37.81
C LEU A 187 -40.73 6.93 39.26
N ALA A 188 -41.65 6.16 39.83
CA ALA A 188 -42.04 6.27 41.25
C ALA A 188 -41.00 5.66 42.20
N LEU A 189 -40.26 4.63 41.76
CA LEU A 189 -39.22 3.98 42.58
C LEU A 189 -37.86 4.69 42.53
N HIS A 190 -37.63 5.59 41.56
CA HIS A 190 -36.37 6.34 41.43
C HIS A 190 -36.44 7.81 41.86
N ARG A 191 -37.57 8.28 42.40
CA ARG A 191 -37.75 9.64 42.95
C ARG A 191 -37.41 9.77 44.44
N ASN A 192 -36.88 8.73 45.08
CA ASN A 192 -36.34 8.78 46.44
C ASN A 192 -34.82 8.67 46.38
N ASN A 193 -34.13 9.80 46.20
CA ASN A 193 -32.81 10.12 46.75
C ASN A 193 -32.27 11.40 46.09
N GLN A 194 -32.93 12.53 46.33
CA GLN A 194 -32.31 13.84 46.42
C GLN A 194 -33.35 14.80 47.00
N GLU A 195 -33.22 15.11 48.29
CA GLU A 195 -33.50 16.41 48.91
C GLU A 195 -33.31 16.25 50.44
N GLU A 196 -32.13 16.63 50.94
CA GLU A 196 -32.08 17.40 52.18
C GLU A 196 -31.54 18.77 51.80
N ALA A 197 -32.39 19.77 51.96
CA ALA A 197 -32.13 21.17 51.71
C ALA A 197 -31.79 21.89 53.03
N ASP A 198 -30.80 22.77 52.91
CA ASP A 198 -30.69 24.11 53.47
C ASP A 198 -30.94 24.41 54.96
N ASN A 199 -29.95 25.10 55.52
CA ASN A 199 -30.26 26.28 56.32
C ASN A 199 -29.23 27.42 56.11
N SER A 200 -29.69 28.43 55.37
CA SER A 200 -29.44 29.88 55.48
C SER A 200 -28.27 30.39 56.33
N THR A 201 -27.39 31.25 55.79
CA THR A 201 -27.55 32.72 55.90
C THR A 201 -26.60 33.51 55.00
N ASN A 202 -27.13 34.65 54.57
CA ASN A 202 -26.63 35.76 53.77
C ASN A 202 -25.31 36.37 54.29
N VAL A 203 -24.46 36.93 53.40
CA VAL A 203 -23.75 38.24 53.51
C VAL A 203 -22.58 38.35 52.50
N GLN A 204 -22.80 39.24 51.54
CA GLN A 204 -21.89 40.30 51.08
C GLN A 204 -20.58 39.97 50.31
N LYS A 205 -20.68 40.31 49.03
CA LYS A 205 -19.65 40.56 48.02
C LYS A 205 -18.56 41.52 48.52
N THR A 206 -17.32 41.04 48.66
CA THR A 206 -16.10 41.85 48.57
C THR A 206 -14.98 41.04 47.92
N THR A 207 -14.34 41.60 46.90
CA THR A 207 -13.06 41.11 46.36
C THR A 207 -11.95 41.57 47.31
N PRO A 208 -10.93 40.75 47.60
CA PRO A 208 -9.57 41.18 47.22
C PRO A 208 -8.60 40.04 46.84
N LYS A 209 -7.83 40.33 45.79
CA LYS A 209 -6.36 40.21 45.66
C LYS A 209 -5.62 39.01 46.29
N THR A 210 -5.01 38.24 45.39
CA THR A 210 -3.65 37.66 45.43
C THR A 210 -3.14 37.13 46.78
N THR A 211 -3.02 35.81 46.90
CA THR A 211 -1.96 35.20 47.71
C THR A 211 -1.40 33.99 46.95
N LYS A 212 -0.10 34.03 46.68
CA LYS A 212 0.70 32.88 46.26
C LYS A 212 0.72 31.89 47.41
N THR A 213 0.24 30.69 47.17
CA THR A 213 0.61 29.51 47.95
C THR A 213 1.12 28.47 46.98
N ASN A 214 2.43 28.24 47.05
CA ASN A 214 3.07 27.03 46.55
C ASN A 214 2.32 25.86 47.16
N VAL A 215 1.61 25.12 46.32
CA VAL A 215 1.18 23.77 46.66
C VAL A 215 2.26 22.87 46.09
N ASP A 216 2.95 22.21 47.02
CA ASP A 216 3.88 21.13 46.77
C ASP A 216 3.35 20.23 45.64
N SER A 217 4.19 20.03 44.63
CA SER A 217 4.01 18.96 43.68
C SER A 217 4.14 17.66 44.45
N ASP A 218 3.00 17.06 44.74
CA ASP A 218 2.89 15.66 45.12
C ASP A 218 3.34 14.85 43.89
N ASN A 219 4.61 14.44 43.94
CA ASN A 219 5.28 13.68 42.91
C ASN A 219 4.94 12.21 43.14
N THR A 220 3.91 11.72 42.44
CA THR A 220 3.50 10.32 42.45
C THR A 220 3.51 9.77 41.02
N ASP A 221 4.44 8.84 40.74
CA ASP A 221 4.49 7.85 39.63
C ASP A 221 4.38 8.37 38.16
N THR A 222 5.08 7.92 37.12
CA THR A 222 6.08 6.86 36.81
C THR A 222 6.32 6.94 35.29
N ASP A 223 7.53 6.67 34.79
CA ASP A 223 7.88 6.09 33.45
C ASP A 223 7.27 6.63 32.14
N SER A 224 6.48 7.72 32.12
CA SER A 224 5.89 8.22 30.87
C SER A 224 6.91 8.98 30.02
N VAL A 225 6.99 8.64 28.73
CA VAL A 225 7.90 9.29 27.78
C VAL A 225 7.33 10.65 27.41
N SER A 226 8.10 11.74 27.53
CA SER A 226 7.56 13.06 27.18
C SER A 226 7.46 13.26 25.65
N ALA A 227 6.48 14.05 25.21
CA ALA A 227 6.32 14.38 23.79
C ALA A 227 7.56 15.07 23.17
N ASN A 228 8.29 15.86 23.97
CA ASN A 228 9.52 16.53 23.55
C ASN A 228 10.68 15.55 23.32
N GLU A 229 10.80 14.51 24.14
CA GLU A 229 11.79 13.45 23.92
C GLU A 229 11.48 12.68 22.65
N ILE A 230 10.21 12.32 22.40
CA ILE A 230 9.82 11.69 21.13
C ILE A 230 10.11 12.62 19.96
N HIS A 231 9.78 13.91 20.06
CA HIS A 231 10.06 14.86 19.00
C HIS A 231 11.56 14.93 18.68
N SER A 232 12.41 14.88 19.71
CA SER A 232 13.87 14.85 19.54
C SER A 232 14.32 13.58 18.83
N ILE A 233 13.78 12.41 19.20
CA ILE A 233 14.06 11.14 18.50
C ILE A 233 13.65 11.22 17.03
N LEU A 234 12.47 11.78 16.72
CA LEU A 234 12.05 11.99 15.34
C LEU A 234 13.03 12.90 14.60
N ALA A 235 13.37 14.06 15.19
CA ALA A 235 14.28 15.06 14.61
C ALA A 235 15.69 14.50 14.37
N ASP A 236 16.24 13.75 15.31
CA ASP A 236 17.58 13.17 15.21
C ASP A 236 17.69 12.14 14.08
N ASN A 237 16.61 11.41 13.79
CA ASN A 237 16.59 10.38 12.75
C ASN A 237 16.19 10.92 11.37
N LEU A 238 15.26 11.88 11.30
CA LEU A 238 14.66 12.31 10.03
C LEU A 238 14.95 13.77 9.67
N GLY A 239 15.39 14.62 10.61
CA GLY A 239 15.47 16.07 10.42
C GLY A 239 16.51 16.52 9.39
N SER A 240 17.56 15.73 9.16
CA SER A 240 18.56 15.97 8.11
C SER A 240 18.38 15.10 6.87
N LEU A 241 17.33 14.27 6.82
CA LEU A 241 17.08 13.37 5.71
C LEU A 241 16.66 14.18 4.47
N ALA A 242 17.31 13.91 3.33
CA ALA A 242 16.98 14.59 2.08
C ALA A 242 15.57 14.22 1.60
N GLY A 243 14.97 15.13 0.81
CA GLY A 243 13.61 14.96 0.30
C GLY A 243 12.55 15.56 1.24
N THR A 244 11.29 15.23 0.98
CA THR A 244 10.16 15.60 1.82
C THR A 244 9.86 14.44 2.74
N ASN A 245 9.87 14.68 4.06
CA ASN A 245 9.65 13.65 5.07
C ASN A 245 8.59 14.13 6.07
N GLY A 246 7.66 13.24 6.41
CA GLY A 246 6.65 13.45 7.44
C GLY A 246 6.60 12.24 8.35
N ALA A 247 6.48 12.46 9.66
CA ALA A 247 6.41 11.39 10.65
C ALA A 247 5.40 11.69 11.75
N TYR A 248 4.73 10.66 12.25
CA TYR A 248 3.79 10.76 13.34
C TYR A 248 3.90 9.57 14.28
N TYR A 249 4.00 9.87 15.57
CA TYR A 249 4.05 8.90 16.66
C TYR A 249 2.82 9.05 17.56
N TYR A 250 2.31 7.92 18.04
CA TYR A 250 1.28 7.87 19.08
C TYR A 250 1.48 6.65 19.98
N ASN A 251 1.63 6.86 21.28
CA ASN A 251 1.69 5.79 22.26
C ASN A 251 0.27 5.34 22.65
N LEU A 252 0.00 4.03 22.57
CA LEU A 252 -1.34 3.48 22.84
C LEU A 252 -1.63 3.28 24.33
N ASN A 253 -0.63 3.44 25.20
CA ASN A 253 -0.75 3.26 26.64
C ASN A 253 -0.95 4.58 27.40
N ASP A 254 -0.12 5.58 27.11
CA ASP A 254 -0.11 6.87 27.83
C ASP A 254 -0.64 8.04 26.98
N HIS A 255 -1.05 7.76 25.73
CA HIS A 255 -1.61 8.73 24.78
C HIS A 255 -0.67 9.87 24.39
N VAL A 256 0.63 9.74 24.67
CA VAL A 256 1.63 10.71 24.21
C VAL A 256 1.72 10.64 22.69
N SER A 257 1.67 11.81 22.05
CA SER A 257 1.81 11.94 20.61
C SER A 257 2.84 12.99 20.26
N SER A 258 3.49 12.82 19.12
CA SER A 258 4.45 13.77 18.58
C SER A 258 4.56 13.58 17.07
N GLY A 259 4.94 14.64 16.36
CA GLY A 259 5.04 14.63 14.91
C GLY A 259 6.18 15.51 14.40
N MET A 260 6.56 15.26 13.16
CA MET A 260 7.42 16.12 12.36
C MET A 260 6.81 16.23 10.97
N SER A 261 6.44 17.45 10.56
CA SER A 261 5.79 17.68 9.27
C SER A 261 4.62 16.70 9.03
N GLU A 262 3.91 16.33 10.11
CA GLU A 262 3.02 15.18 10.13
C GLU A 262 1.77 15.35 9.26
N ASN A 263 1.44 16.60 8.93
CA ASN A 263 0.32 16.99 8.07
C ASN A 263 0.76 17.28 6.62
N THR A 264 2.04 17.08 6.27
CA THR A 264 2.52 17.23 4.89
C THR A 264 1.93 16.14 4.01
N LYS A 265 1.24 16.53 2.94
CA LYS A 265 0.72 15.58 1.94
C LYS A 265 1.87 14.97 1.15
N ILE A 266 1.99 13.65 1.20
CA ILE A 266 2.99 12.84 0.50
C ILE A 266 2.27 11.74 -0.28
N ARG A 267 2.84 11.29 -1.40
CA ARG A 267 2.28 10.17 -2.17
C ARG A 267 2.10 8.95 -1.26
N ALA A 268 0.88 8.45 -1.17
CA ALA A 268 0.54 7.32 -0.29
C ALA A 268 1.15 6.00 -0.79
N ALA A 269 1.43 5.89 -2.09
CA ALA A 269 1.83 4.64 -2.73
C ALA A 269 0.92 3.49 -2.29
N SER A 270 1.47 2.42 -1.72
CA SER A 270 0.69 1.25 -1.29
C SER A 270 0.06 1.38 0.10
N ASP A 271 0.33 2.44 0.87
CA ASP A 271 -0.34 2.67 2.16
C ASP A 271 -1.85 2.92 1.96
N ILE A 272 -2.24 3.42 0.78
CA ILE A 272 -3.67 3.62 0.42
C ILE A 272 -4.49 2.32 0.55
N LYS A 273 -3.84 1.15 0.46
CA LYS A 273 -4.47 -0.17 0.57
C LYS A 273 -5.03 -0.45 1.97
N LEU A 274 -4.57 0.26 2.99
CA LEU A 274 -5.16 0.20 4.33
C LEU A 274 -6.61 0.70 4.32
N PHE A 275 -6.89 1.78 3.58
CA PHE A 275 -8.25 2.32 3.47
C PHE A 275 -9.14 1.46 2.58
N ILE A 276 -8.57 0.89 1.51
CA ILE A 276 -9.28 -0.11 0.67
C ILE A 276 -9.70 -1.33 1.52
N MET A 277 -8.79 -1.81 2.39
CA MET A 277 -9.09 -2.90 3.33
C MET A 277 -10.20 -2.51 4.32
N ALA A 278 -10.15 -1.31 4.88
CA ALA A 278 -11.18 -0.83 5.82
C ALA A 278 -12.58 -0.85 5.20
N VAL A 279 -12.72 -0.33 3.97
CA VAL A 279 -14.01 -0.32 3.25
C VAL A 279 -14.47 -1.75 2.95
N ALA A 280 -13.56 -2.63 2.55
CA ALA A 280 -13.88 -4.03 2.29
C ALA A 280 -14.43 -4.72 3.55
N PHE A 281 -13.79 -4.51 4.70
CA PHE A 281 -14.28 -5.06 5.97
C PHE A 281 -15.56 -4.39 6.46
N GLN A 282 -15.77 -3.09 6.22
CA GLN A 282 -17.05 -2.45 6.49
C GLN A 282 -18.17 -3.11 5.67
N LYS A 283 -17.95 -3.35 4.38
CA LYS A 283 -18.92 -4.07 3.52
C LYS A 283 -19.17 -5.50 3.98
N ILE A 284 -18.17 -6.15 4.59
CA ILE A 284 -18.33 -7.49 5.19
C ILE A 284 -19.14 -7.44 6.49
N ASP A 285 -18.93 -6.41 7.32
CA ASP A 285 -19.72 -6.20 8.54
C ASP A 285 -21.18 -5.88 8.22
N ASP A 286 -21.41 -5.06 7.20
CA ASP A 286 -22.75 -4.70 6.70
C ASP A 286 -23.50 -5.88 6.05
N GLY A 287 -22.80 -6.96 5.69
CA GLY A 287 -23.36 -8.12 4.99
C GLY A 287 -23.49 -7.96 3.47
N ASP A 288 -22.94 -6.89 2.90
CA ASP A 288 -22.91 -6.61 1.45
C ASP A 288 -21.87 -7.48 0.71
N LEU A 289 -20.86 -7.99 1.43
CA LEU A 289 -19.76 -8.78 0.92
C LEU A 289 -19.45 -9.94 1.86
N SER A 290 -19.15 -11.13 1.33
CA SER A 290 -18.57 -12.21 2.14
C SER A 290 -17.10 -12.44 1.79
N LEU A 291 -16.29 -12.71 2.81
CA LEU A 291 -14.90 -13.16 2.66
C LEU A 291 -14.78 -14.43 1.80
N SER A 292 -15.81 -15.29 1.80
CA SER A 292 -15.85 -16.53 1.03
C SER A 292 -16.36 -16.34 -0.40
N ASP A 293 -16.93 -15.17 -0.73
CA ASP A 293 -17.35 -14.90 -2.10
C ASP A 293 -16.13 -14.92 -3.02
N ARG A 294 -16.36 -15.38 -4.24
CA ARG A 294 -15.29 -15.68 -5.18
C ARG A 294 -15.27 -14.69 -6.33
N TYR A 295 -14.06 -14.33 -6.73
CA TYR A 295 -13.76 -13.55 -7.92
C TYR A 295 -13.01 -14.45 -8.92
N THR A 296 -13.36 -14.36 -10.20
CA THR A 296 -12.64 -15.07 -11.26
C THR A 296 -11.71 -14.09 -11.94
N LEU A 297 -10.41 -14.26 -11.75
CA LEU A 297 -9.38 -13.40 -12.32
C LEU A 297 -9.44 -13.44 -13.85
N THR A 298 -9.42 -12.27 -14.48
CA THR A 298 -9.30 -12.10 -15.93
C THR A 298 -7.94 -11.50 -16.30
N ASP A 299 -7.60 -11.47 -17.58
CA ASP A 299 -6.37 -10.82 -18.03
C ASP A 299 -6.48 -9.28 -17.99
N ASP A 300 -7.68 -8.72 -18.13
CA ASP A 300 -7.93 -7.27 -18.08
C ASP A 300 -7.74 -6.69 -16.66
N ASP A 301 -7.87 -7.53 -15.62
CA ASP A 301 -7.67 -7.10 -14.23
C ASP A 301 -6.19 -6.86 -13.91
N LYS A 302 -5.28 -7.50 -14.66
CA LYS A 302 -3.88 -7.64 -14.28
C LYS A 302 -3.13 -6.34 -14.56
N VAL A 303 -2.59 -5.78 -13.49
CA VAL A 303 -1.70 -4.61 -13.55
C VAL A 303 -0.32 -4.93 -13.00
N GLY A 304 0.68 -4.19 -13.48
CA GLY A 304 2.08 -4.38 -13.11
C GLY A 304 2.42 -3.99 -11.67
N GLY A 305 3.73 -3.96 -11.39
CA GLY A 305 4.26 -3.59 -10.07
C GLY A 305 4.35 -4.79 -9.14
N THR A 306 3.90 -4.64 -7.89
CA THR A 306 4.05 -5.65 -6.83
C THR A 306 2.86 -6.61 -6.76
N GLY A 307 3.14 -7.81 -6.24
CA GLY A 307 2.15 -8.87 -6.01
C GLY A 307 2.20 -10.00 -7.03
N ILE A 308 1.62 -11.15 -6.65
CA ILE A 308 1.64 -12.38 -7.42
C ILE A 308 0.40 -12.60 -8.28
N VAL A 309 -0.72 -11.93 -7.99
CA VAL A 309 -2.01 -12.15 -8.67
C VAL A 309 -1.91 -11.82 -10.15
N GLN A 310 -1.12 -10.80 -10.52
CA GLN A 310 -0.81 -10.47 -11.91
C GLN A 310 -0.18 -11.63 -12.70
N SER A 311 0.48 -12.59 -12.02
CA SER A 311 1.14 -13.74 -12.64
C SER A 311 0.29 -15.01 -12.65
N MET A 312 -0.89 -14.99 -12.01
CA MET A 312 -1.79 -16.16 -11.98
C MET A 312 -2.49 -16.35 -13.33
N GLN A 313 -2.90 -17.59 -13.61
CA GLN A 313 -3.62 -17.90 -14.84
C GLN A 313 -4.99 -17.21 -14.87
N SER A 314 -5.37 -16.66 -16.02
CA SER A 314 -6.75 -16.21 -16.25
C SER A 314 -7.75 -17.35 -16.00
N GLY A 315 -8.87 -17.05 -15.37
CA GLY A 315 -9.83 -18.04 -14.86
C GLY A 315 -9.52 -18.57 -13.46
N THR A 316 -8.38 -18.21 -12.85
CA THR A 316 -8.11 -18.54 -11.44
C THR A 316 -9.19 -17.94 -10.57
N SER A 317 -9.80 -18.78 -9.74
CA SER A 317 -10.85 -18.35 -8.82
C SER A 317 -10.24 -18.09 -7.44
N LEU A 318 -10.36 -16.86 -6.94
CA LEU A 318 -9.83 -16.39 -5.66
C LEU A 318 -10.99 -15.96 -4.76
N THR A 319 -10.87 -16.15 -3.45
CA THR A 319 -11.83 -15.56 -2.50
C THR A 319 -11.48 -14.09 -2.26
N TYR A 320 -12.43 -13.27 -1.80
CA TYR A 320 -12.08 -11.92 -1.36
C TYR A 320 -11.14 -11.91 -0.15
N LYS A 321 -11.19 -12.94 0.69
CA LYS A 321 -10.15 -13.15 1.72
C LYS A 321 -8.75 -13.26 1.11
N ASP A 322 -8.59 -14.05 0.05
CA ASP A 322 -7.30 -14.20 -0.64
C ASP A 322 -6.83 -12.86 -1.22
N LEU A 323 -7.73 -12.16 -1.90
CA LEU A 323 -7.41 -10.86 -2.52
C LEU A 323 -7.02 -9.80 -1.47
N ILE A 324 -7.75 -9.68 -0.36
CA ILE A 324 -7.39 -8.76 0.73
C ILE A 324 -6.03 -9.15 1.33
N ASN A 325 -5.79 -10.45 1.55
CA ASN A 325 -4.50 -10.92 2.05
C ASN A 325 -3.34 -10.56 1.10
N TYR A 326 -3.48 -10.83 -0.21
CA TYR A 326 -2.45 -10.47 -1.19
C TYR A 326 -2.24 -8.96 -1.29
N MET A 327 -3.33 -8.19 -1.24
CA MET A 327 -3.29 -6.72 -1.27
C MET A 327 -2.44 -6.16 -0.13
N ILE A 328 -2.58 -6.68 1.08
CA ILE A 328 -1.85 -6.17 2.25
C ILE A 328 -0.46 -6.78 2.36
N THR A 329 -0.36 -8.11 2.47
CA THR A 329 0.89 -8.82 2.82
C THR A 329 1.93 -8.86 1.70
N GLN A 330 1.50 -8.72 0.45
CA GLN A 330 2.39 -8.70 -0.73
C GLN A 330 2.25 -7.41 -1.53
N SER A 331 1.50 -6.44 -0.98
CA SER A 331 1.23 -5.17 -1.64
C SER A 331 0.67 -5.37 -3.07
N ASP A 332 -0.17 -6.37 -3.30
CA ASP A 332 -0.59 -6.74 -4.66
C ASP A 332 -1.49 -5.66 -5.30
N ASN A 333 -1.07 -5.13 -6.45
CA ASN A 333 -1.78 -4.06 -7.16
C ASN A 333 -3.04 -4.55 -7.89
N THR A 334 -2.99 -5.77 -8.44
CA THR A 334 -4.14 -6.37 -9.13
C THR A 334 -5.25 -6.66 -8.11
N ALA A 335 -4.90 -7.27 -6.98
CA ALA A 335 -5.83 -7.51 -5.89
C ALA A 335 -6.42 -6.20 -5.35
N ALA A 336 -5.60 -5.16 -5.17
CA ALA A 336 -6.07 -3.85 -4.70
C ALA A 336 -7.11 -3.23 -5.65
N ASN A 337 -6.87 -3.28 -6.96
CA ASN A 337 -7.80 -2.74 -7.95
C ASN A 337 -9.11 -3.55 -8.00
N ILE A 338 -9.05 -4.89 -7.94
CA ILE A 338 -10.23 -5.76 -7.87
C ILE A 338 -11.07 -5.44 -6.62
N ILE A 339 -10.45 -5.33 -5.45
CA ILE A 339 -11.16 -4.99 -4.21
C ILE A 339 -11.76 -3.59 -4.31
N THR A 340 -11.01 -2.62 -4.83
CA THR A 340 -11.49 -1.24 -5.02
C THR A 340 -12.75 -1.22 -5.87
N ASP A 341 -12.76 -1.92 -7.00
CA ASP A 341 -13.96 -2.02 -7.84
C ASP A 341 -15.12 -2.71 -7.11
N LYS A 342 -14.83 -3.78 -6.38
CA LYS A 342 -15.84 -4.54 -5.65
C LYS A 342 -16.53 -3.72 -4.57
N VAL A 343 -15.82 -2.83 -3.89
CA VAL A 343 -16.38 -2.03 -2.78
C VAL A 343 -17.10 -0.76 -3.23
N GLY A 344 -17.15 -0.47 -4.54
CA GLY A 344 -17.83 0.72 -5.08
C GLY A 344 -16.89 1.78 -5.66
N GLY A 345 -15.64 1.40 -5.95
CA GLY A 345 -14.64 2.27 -6.56
C GLY A 345 -14.08 3.32 -5.61
N LEU A 346 -13.45 4.34 -6.19
CA LEU A 346 -12.74 5.40 -5.46
C LEU A 346 -13.68 6.21 -4.55
N SER A 347 -14.96 6.37 -4.94
CA SER A 347 -15.95 7.10 -4.13
C SER A 347 -16.14 6.44 -2.78
N ALA A 348 -16.39 5.13 -2.76
CA ALA A 348 -16.57 4.37 -1.52
C ALA A 348 -15.34 4.44 -0.61
N VAL A 349 -14.14 4.41 -1.19
CA VAL A 349 -12.89 4.54 -0.42
C VAL A 349 -12.77 5.95 0.20
N ASN A 350 -13.01 7.01 -0.57
CA ASN A 350 -12.93 8.38 -0.06
C ASN A 350 -14.06 8.72 0.94
N GLU A 351 -15.25 8.13 0.78
CA GLU A 351 -16.34 8.25 1.75
C GLU A 351 -15.95 7.64 3.10
N GLU A 352 -15.33 6.46 3.11
CA GLU A 352 -14.84 5.84 4.35
C GLU A 352 -13.69 6.63 4.97
N ILE A 353 -12.75 7.13 4.16
CA ILE A 353 -11.69 8.05 4.60
C ILE A 353 -12.29 9.28 5.31
N THR A 354 -13.34 9.86 4.73
CA THR A 354 -14.05 11.01 5.32
C THR A 354 -14.75 10.63 6.63
N LYS A 355 -15.44 9.49 6.67
CA LYS A 355 -16.12 8.96 7.87
C LYS A 355 -15.15 8.69 9.03
N LEU A 356 -13.90 8.37 8.73
CA LEU A 356 -12.85 8.13 9.71
C LEU A 356 -12.12 9.41 10.16
N ASP A 357 -12.54 10.58 9.68
CA ASP A 357 -11.94 11.91 9.92
C ASP A 357 -10.51 12.08 9.36
N LEU A 358 -10.19 11.39 8.26
CA LEU A 358 -8.84 11.37 7.65
C LEU A 358 -8.73 12.42 6.52
N ASN A 359 -8.93 13.67 6.89
CA ASN A 359 -9.23 14.78 5.96
C ASN A 359 -8.10 15.20 5.01
N HIS A 360 -6.91 14.63 5.12
CA HIS A 360 -5.76 14.93 4.26
C HIS A 360 -5.34 13.74 3.39
N THR A 361 -6.19 12.72 3.32
CA THR A 361 -6.00 11.52 2.50
C THR A 361 -7.00 11.52 1.35
N ASP A 362 -6.51 11.24 0.15
CA ASP A 362 -7.32 11.23 -1.06
C ASP A 362 -6.88 10.10 -1.98
N MET A 363 -7.80 9.22 -2.39
CA MET A 363 -7.58 8.25 -3.46
C MET A 363 -8.17 8.78 -4.78
N GLN A 364 -7.31 9.18 -5.71
CA GLN A 364 -7.72 9.83 -6.97
C GLN A 364 -7.50 8.96 -8.21
N ARG A 365 -6.89 7.78 -8.04
CA ARG A 365 -6.68 6.80 -9.10
C ARG A 365 -6.54 5.37 -8.57
N LYS A 366 -6.73 4.41 -9.46
CA LYS A 366 -6.35 3.01 -9.22
C LYS A 366 -4.83 2.85 -9.22
N LEU A 367 -4.36 1.74 -8.65
CA LEU A 367 -2.95 1.39 -8.66
C LEU A 367 -2.54 1.11 -10.12
N MET A 368 -1.37 1.61 -10.51
CA MET A 368 -0.81 1.50 -11.87
C MET A 368 -1.61 2.19 -12.99
N ASP A 369 -2.62 2.99 -12.67
CA ASP A 369 -3.30 3.86 -13.64
C ASP A 369 -2.38 5.03 -14.01
N GLN A 370 -1.67 4.89 -15.14
CA GLN A 370 -0.70 5.89 -15.62
C GLN A 370 -1.40 7.07 -16.30
N ASP A 371 -2.52 6.84 -16.98
CA ASP A 371 -3.29 7.90 -17.64
C ASP A 371 -3.78 8.91 -16.59
N ALA A 372 -4.35 8.43 -15.47
CA ALA A 372 -4.74 9.28 -14.36
C ALA A 372 -3.55 10.05 -13.75
N LEU A 373 -2.41 9.37 -13.62
CA LEU A 373 -1.20 9.97 -13.07
C LEU A 373 -0.66 11.09 -13.98
N ASP A 374 -0.70 10.90 -15.30
CA ASP A 374 -0.27 11.89 -16.29
C ASP A 374 -1.23 13.09 -16.34
N GLU A 375 -2.51 12.89 -15.98
CA GLU A 375 -3.50 13.96 -15.74
C GLU A 375 -3.30 14.68 -14.38
N GLY A 376 -2.29 14.28 -13.60
CA GLY A 376 -1.97 14.89 -12.30
C GLY A 376 -2.79 14.37 -11.13
N ARG A 377 -3.57 13.29 -11.31
CA ARG A 377 -4.32 12.62 -10.24
C ARG A 377 -3.43 11.55 -9.61
N ASP A 378 -3.20 11.61 -8.31
CA ASP A 378 -2.51 10.55 -7.57
C ASP A 378 -3.12 10.35 -6.18
N ASN A 379 -2.70 9.29 -5.50
CA ASN A 379 -3.15 8.96 -4.16
C ASN A 379 -2.19 9.61 -3.14
N TYR A 380 -2.73 10.44 -2.26
CA TYR A 380 -1.98 11.18 -1.24
C TYR A 380 -2.50 10.87 0.15
N SER A 381 -1.63 10.98 1.15
CA SER A 381 -2.00 10.92 2.56
C SER A 381 -1.01 11.75 3.39
N THR A 382 -1.16 11.71 4.71
CA THR A 382 -0.24 12.33 5.67
C THR A 382 0.13 11.30 6.74
N ALA A 383 1.28 11.49 7.39
CA ALA A 383 1.68 10.61 8.47
C ALA A 383 0.66 10.65 9.63
N LYS A 384 0.05 11.81 9.87
CA LYS A 384 -1.00 11.99 10.88
C LYS A 384 -2.26 11.20 10.57
N ASP A 385 -2.75 11.20 9.32
CA ASP A 385 -3.96 10.47 8.93
C ASP A 385 -3.74 8.95 9.03
N LEU A 386 -2.65 8.44 8.45
CA LEU A 386 -2.29 7.02 8.58
C LEU A 386 -2.12 6.61 10.05
N GLY A 387 -1.46 7.44 10.86
CA GLY A 387 -1.30 7.17 12.28
C GLY A 387 -2.61 7.20 13.05
N THR A 388 -3.53 8.09 12.67
CA THR A 388 -4.88 8.15 13.23
C THR A 388 -5.68 6.90 12.86
N PHE A 389 -5.59 6.45 11.61
CA PHE A 389 -6.18 5.19 11.16
C PHE A 389 -5.68 3.99 11.97
N LEU A 390 -4.36 3.83 12.10
CA LEU A 390 -3.76 2.74 12.87
C LEU A 390 -4.13 2.80 14.36
N THR A 391 -4.23 4.00 14.92
CA THR A 391 -4.70 4.20 16.30
C THR A 391 -6.14 3.73 16.47
N LYS A 392 -7.04 4.17 15.59
CA LYS A 392 -8.45 3.73 15.58
C LYS A 392 -8.54 2.21 15.38
N LEU A 393 -7.74 1.64 14.48
CA LEU A 393 -7.72 0.21 14.19
C LEU A 393 -7.35 -0.63 15.42
N TYR A 394 -6.26 -0.26 16.08
CA TYR A 394 -5.80 -0.97 17.29
C TYR A 394 -6.78 -0.84 18.45
N GLN A 395 -7.48 0.30 18.54
CA GLN A 395 -8.52 0.55 19.54
C GLN A 395 -9.89 -0.06 19.16
N HIS A 396 -9.99 -0.76 18.03
CA HIS A 396 -11.21 -1.39 17.53
C HIS A 396 -12.34 -0.41 17.17
N ASN A 397 -11.96 0.75 16.62
CA ASN A 397 -12.83 1.86 16.25
C ASN A 397 -12.84 2.16 14.74
N VAL A 398 -12.51 1.19 13.87
CA VAL A 398 -12.61 1.36 12.40
C VAL A 398 -13.89 0.73 11.87
N VAL A 399 -14.06 -0.58 12.06
CA VAL A 399 -15.28 -1.31 11.65
C VAL A 399 -15.98 -1.89 12.87
N SER A 400 -15.36 -2.92 13.46
CA SER A 400 -15.86 -3.58 14.66
C SER A 400 -14.72 -4.40 15.27
N LYS A 401 -14.76 -4.67 16.58
CA LYS A 401 -13.71 -5.47 17.25
C LYS A 401 -13.37 -6.77 16.52
N LYS A 402 -14.35 -7.46 15.94
CA LYS A 402 -14.13 -8.70 15.19
C LYS A 402 -13.30 -8.47 13.92
N TYR A 403 -13.65 -7.46 13.13
CA TYR A 403 -13.01 -7.22 11.83
C TYR A 403 -11.74 -6.39 11.95
N ASP A 404 -11.65 -5.52 12.95
CA ASP A 404 -10.43 -4.78 13.27
C ASP A 404 -9.32 -5.73 13.73
N ASN A 405 -9.67 -6.78 14.51
CA ASN A 405 -8.71 -7.85 14.83
C ASN A 405 -8.27 -8.61 13.57
N GLN A 406 -9.17 -8.91 12.62
CA GLN A 406 -8.78 -9.56 11.38
C GLN A 406 -7.88 -8.67 10.51
N MET A 407 -8.16 -7.37 10.43
CA MET A 407 -7.29 -6.41 9.74
C MET A 407 -5.90 -6.35 10.37
N LEU A 408 -5.82 -6.31 11.70
CA LEU A 408 -4.56 -6.41 12.43
C LEU A 408 -3.85 -7.75 12.14
N ASP A 409 -4.55 -8.88 12.20
CA ASP A 409 -3.96 -10.19 11.91
C ASP A 409 -3.37 -10.26 10.49
N ILE A 410 -4.03 -9.63 9.51
CA ILE A 410 -3.51 -9.56 8.13
C ILE A 410 -2.26 -8.70 8.08
N MET A 411 -2.26 -7.53 8.72
CA MET A 411 -1.08 -6.65 8.79
C MET A 411 0.10 -7.30 9.55
N ALA A 412 -0.18 -8.14 10.55
CA ALA A 412 0.84 -8.88 11.28
C ALA A 412 1.52 -9.98 10.44
N ASN A 413 0.91 -10.34 9.30
CA ASN A 413 1.46 -11.31 8.35
C ASN A 413 2.18 -10.63 7.17
N ASP A 414 2.29 -9.29 7.16
CA ASP A 414 3.23 -8.62 6.24
C ASP A 414 4.66 -9.04 6.64
N SER A 415 5.48 -9.37 5.65
CA SER A 415 6.87 -9.82 5.85
C SER A 415 7.89 -8.75 5.46
N ASN A 416 7.43 -7.62 4.90
CA ASN A 416 8.30 -6.51 4.52
C ASN A 416 8.67 -5.68 5.75
N HIS A 417 9.70 -6.15 6.45
CA HIS A 417 10.30 -5.50 7.61
C HIS A 417 11.52 -4.64 7.24
N THR A 418 11.65 -4.19 5.98
CA THR A 418 12.88 -3.55 5.49
C THR A 418 13.03 -2.06 5.86
N LYS A 419 12.10 -1.49 6.63
CA LYS A 419 12.05 -0.06 7.01
C LYS A 419 11.99 0.12 8.53
N LEU A 420 10.87 0.60 9.09
CA LEU A 420 10.73 0.82 10.54
C LEU A 420 11.09 -0.43 11.37
N PRO A 421 10.72 -1.66 10.96
CA PRO A 421 11.03 -2.86 11.74
C PRO A 421 12.45 -3.40 11.53
N SER A 422 13.25 -2.86 10.60
CA SER A 422 14.48 -3.50 10.10
C SER A 422 15.58 -3.72 11.12
N ARG A 423 15.55 -2.95 12.22
CA ARG A 423 16.54 -3.02 13.32
C ARG A 423 15.90 -3.48 14.63
N ILE A 424 14.71 -4.08 14.56
CA ILE A 424 13.95 -4.57 15.72
C ILE A 424 13.95 -6.10 15.72
N ASN A 425 14.04 -6.71 16.90
CA ASN A 425 13.82 -8.15 17.05
C ASN A 425 12.32 -8.47 16.97
N THR A 426 11.85 -8.89 15.78
CA THR A 426 10.44 -9.20 15.53
C THR A 426 9.98 -10.55 16.11
N ASP A 427 10.89 -11.33 16.71
CA ASP A 427 10.49 -12.53 17.48
C ASP A 427 9.88 -12.18 18.84
N VAL A 428 10.15 -10.96 19.34
CA VAL A 428 9.67 -10.48 20.65
C VAL A 428 8.79 -9.22 20.57
N VAL A 429 8.87 -8.49 19.45
CA VAL A 429 7.99 -7.36 19.14
C VAL A 429 7.06 -7.77 18.01
N THR A 430 5.76 -7.80 18.27
CA THR A 430 4.77 -7.97 17.21
C THR A 430 4.70 -6.68 16.40
N VAL A 431 4.78 -6.83 15.08
CA VAL A 431 4.71 -5.73 14.11
C VAL A 431 3.40 -5.87 13.35
N TYR A 432 2.65 -4.79 13.23
CA TYR A 432 1.53 -4.68 12.31
C TYR A 432 1.89 -3.55 11.35
N ASN A 433 2.27 -3.84 10.11
CA ASN A 433 2.67 -2.79 9.19
C ASN A 433 2.12 -2.92 7.79
N LYS A 434 2.18 -1.80 7.08
CA LYS A 434 2.03 -1.72 5.64
C LYS A 434 3.07 -0.75 5.11
N THR A 435 3.77 -1.16 4.07
CA THR A 435 4.71 -0.31 3.35
C THR A 435 4.13 0.35 2.10
N GLY A 436 4.73 1.46 1.70
CA GLY A 436 4.49 2.12 0.42
C GLY A 436 5.79 2.45 -0.30
N GLU A 437 5.89 2.12 -1.58
CA GLU A 437 7.06 2.39 -2.40
C GLU A 437 6.66 2.92 -3.78
N TYR A 438 7.38 3.93 -4.25
CA TYR A 438 7.29 4.40 -5.63
C TYR A 438 8.61 5.04 -6.07
N ASP A 439 9.49 4.22 -6.62
CA ASP A 439 10.88 4.59 -6.96
C ASP A 439 11.00 5.83 -7.84
N LYS A 440 10.11 6.00 -8.83
CA LYS A 440 10.10 7.15 -9.75
C LYS A 440 10.06 8.49 -9.01
N TYR A 441 9.43 8.53 -7.84
CA TYR A 441 9.25 9.73 -7.03
C TYR A 441 10.03 9.65 -5.71
N GLY A 442 10.96 8.70 -5.57
CA GLY A 442 11.73 8.50 -4.34
C GLY A 442 10.86 8.23 -3.13
N VAL A 443 9.70 7.58 -3.32
CA VAL A 443 8.74 7.32 -2.24
C VAL A 443 9.17 6.09 -1.46
N GLN A 444 9.31 6.25 -0.14
CA GLN A 444 9.47 5.18 0.83
C GLN A 444 8.61 5.53 2.04
N ASN A 445 7.60 4.71 2.30
CA ASN A 445 6.70 4.87 3.43
C ASN A 445 6.62 3.57 4.22
N ASP A 446 6.30 3.70 5.50
CA ASP A 446 5.93 2.61 6.38
C ASP A 446 4.99 3.13 7.47
N ALA A 447 3.85 2.46 7.62
CA ALA A 447 2.87 2.73 8.67
C ALA A 447 2.78 1.50 9.57
N ALA A 448 3.26 1.63 10.81
CA ALA A 448 3.46 0.50 11.70
C ALA A 448 2.87 0.70 13.10
N ILE A 449 2.44 -0.41 13.69
CA ILE A 449 2.16 -0.56 15.11
C ILE A 449 3.17 -1.56 15.66
N PHE A 450 3.90 -1.17 16.70
CA PHE A 450 4.77 -2.07 17.45
C PHE A 450 4.14 -2.42 18.78
N LYS A 451 4.14 -3.71 19.13
CA LYS A 451 3.56 -4.22 20.38
C LYS A 451 4.50 -5.20 21.07
N ARG A 452 4.70 -5.01 22.38
CA ARG A 452 5.41 -5.97 23.26
C ARG A 452 4.71 -6.04 24.61
N GLY A 453 4.24 -7.24 24.96
CA GLY A 453 3.44 -7.43 26.18
C GLY A 453 2.17 -6.55 26.17
N LYS A 454 2.03 -5.72 27.22
CA LYS A 454 0.93 -4.75 27.36
C LYS A 454 1.22 -3.39 26.72
N LYS A 455 2.45 -3.16 26.24
CA LYS A 455 2.85 -1.88 25.65
C LYS A 455 2.68 -1.92 24.13
N ALA A 456 2.19 -0.83 23.54
CA ALA A 456 2.09 -0.65 22.10
C ALA A 456 2.21 0.83 21.70
N PHE A 457 2.72 1.07 20.50
CA PHE A 457 2.73 2.41 19.91
C PHE A 457 2.61 2.34 18.39
N VAL A 458 2.07 3.42 17.83
CA VAL A 458 1.96 3.69 16.39
C VAL A 458 3.13 4.59 15.99
N ILE A 459 3.74 4.27 14.86
CA ILE A 459 4.71 5.13 14.17
C ILE A 459 4.46 5.05 12.67
N VAL A 460 4.35 6.21 12.03
CA VAL A 460 4.24 6.33 10.58
C VAL A 460 5.35 7.24 10.10
N VAL A 461 6.04 6.83 9.03
CA VAL A 461 6.94 7.69 8.27
C VAL A 461 6.53 7.64 6.81
N MET A 462 6.35 8.81 6.22
CA MET A 462 6.14 9.01 4.80
C MET A 462 7.27 9.86 4.24
N SER A 463 7.87 9.42 3.15
CA SER A 463 9.00 10.10 2.53
C SER A 463 8.89 10.10 1.01
N GLU A 464 9.25 11.20 0.35
CA GLU A 464 9.37 11.30 -1.11
C GLU A 464 10.53 12.20 -1.53
N ASN A 465 10.94 12.11 -2.80
CA ASN A 465 12.05 12.89 -3.38
C ASN A 465 13.40 12.72 -2.64
N GLY A 466 13.57 11.61 -1.92
CA GLY A 466 14.80 11.25 -1.22
C GLY A 466 15.54 10.08 -1.87
N LYS A 467 16.61 9.61 -1.23
CA LYS A 467 17.34 8.41 -1.64
C LYS A 467 16.81 7.21 -0.84
N THR A 468 16.49 6.14 -1.54
CA THR A 468 15.88 4.93 -0.97
C THR A 468 16.67 4.39 0.22
N ASP A 469 17.97 4.15 0.08
CA ASP A 469 18.76 3.53 1.16
C ASP A 469 18.83 4.42 2.40
N ASP A 470 19.10 5.72 2.22
CA ASP A 470 19.14 6.70 3.32
C ASP A 470 17.78 6.76 4.05
N GLN A 471 16.66 6.76 3.32
CA GLN A 471 15.31 6.77 3.90
C GLN A 471 15.03 5.49 4.70
N LYS A 472 15.37 4.33 4.16
CA LYS A 472 15.15 3.04 4.83
C LYS A 472 16.01 2.89 6.07
N ASP A 473 17.27 3.32 6.01
CA ASP A 473 18.18 3.31 7.14
C ASP A 473 17.69 4.23 8.27
N ALA A 474 17.28 5.46 7.93
CA ALA A 474 16.72 6.40 8.90
C ALA A 474 15.44 5.86 9.56
N MET A 475 14.56 5.20 8.80
CA MET A 475 13.37 4.53 9.37
C MET A 475 13.76 3.37 10.29
N GLY A 476 14.75 2.56 9.92
CA GLY A 476 15.25 1.48 10.77
C GLY A 476 15.82 1.97 12.09
N ASP A 477 16.63 3.02 12.06
CA ASP A 477 17.18 3.66 13.26
C ASP A 477 16.09 4.27 14.14
N LEU A 478 15.11 4.95 13.53
CA LEU A 478 13.97 5.49 14.24
C LEU A 478 13.15 4.40 14.93
N GLY A 479 12.82 3.32 14.23
CA GLY A 479 12.05 2.21 14.78
C GLY A 479 12.75 1.58 15.98
N ALA A 480 14.06 1.34 15.89
CA ALA A 480 14.86 0.83 17.00
C ALA A 480 14.93 1.81 18.19
N ALA A 481 15.14 3.09 17.94
CA ALA A 481 15.20 4.11 18.98
C ALA A 481 13.89 4.23 19.77
N LEU A 482 12.75 4.24 19.06
CA LEU A 482 11.42 4.27 19.68
C LEU A 482 11.11 2.96 20.43
N ALA A 483 11.41 1.80 19.83
CA ALA A 483 11.19 0.51 20.48
C ALA A 483 11.96 0.39 21.79
N LYS A 484 13.24 0.80 21.80
CA LYS A 484 14.04 0.87 23.03
C LYS A 484 13.40 1.81 24.05
N LYS A 485 13.01 3.01 23.63
CA LYS A 485 12.42 4.03 24.53
C LYS A 485 11.08 3.58 25.12
N VAL A 486 10.26 2.82 24.39
CA VAL A 486 8.93 2.42 24.87
C VAL A 486 8.97 1.07 25.62
N PHE A 487 9.75 0.10 25.15
CA PHE A 487 9.69 -1.27 25.65
C PHE A 487 10.76 -1.63 26.69
N ASP A 488 11.88 -0.93 26.72
CA ASP A 488 12.98 -1.24 27.66
C ASP A 488 12.97 -0.34 28.91
N ASN A 489 12.09 0.66 28.95
CA ASN A 489 11.78 1.43 30.15
C ASN A 489 10.79 0.69 31.05
#